data_AF-A0A7W0H1S4-F1
#
_entry.id   AF-A0A7W0H1S4-F1
#
_cell.length_a   1.000
_cell.length_b   1.000
_cell.length_c   1.000
_cell.angle_alpha   90.00
_cell.angle_beta   90.00
_cell.angle_gamma   90.00
#
_symmetry.space_group_name_H-M   'P 1'
#
loop_
_entity.id
_entity.type
_entity.pdbx_description
1 polymer ?
#
loop_
_entity_poly.entity_id
_entity_poly.type
_entity_poly.pdbx_seq_one_letter_code
_entity_poly.pdbx_strand_id
1 'polypeptide(L)'
;MDFDVYKQLNGLTDRHRALEEILRFIAEDGQLLFLVLLAALFFARGKWRSRNARHGVVAAGFSALLALGVAQLVASLWDRPRPYEAHPGEAHLLLPPSPDPSFPSDHAAGAYAIAVAILLRHRKAGVVALILATLVAVARVALGTHYPTDVLGGAALGAVAALA
;
A
#
# COMPACT_ATOMS: atom_id res chain seq x y z
N MET A 1 15.93 4.38 -14.79
CA MET A 1 15.10 5.31 -13.99
C MET A 1 14.41 4.60 -12.82
N ASP A 2 13.56 3.61 -13.06
CA ASP A 2 12.82 2.89 -11.99
C ASP A 2 13.76 2.18 -10.99
N PHE A 3 14.76 1.46 -11.50
CA PHE A 3 15.78 0.81 -10.66
C PHE A 3 16.75 1.80 -9.99
N ASP A 4 17.04 2.94 -10.61
CA ASP A 4 17.94 3.95 -10.01
C ASP A 4 17.31 4.57 -8.76
N VAL A 5 16.02 4.90 -8.84
CA VAL A 5 15.24 5.41 -7.70
C VAL A 5 15.14 4.34 -6.60
N TYR A 6 14.84 3.10 -6.99
CA TYR A 6 14.86 1.96 -6.08
C TYR A 6 16.20 1.85 -5.33
N LYS A 7 17.33 1.85 -6.06
CA LYS A 7 18.67 1.64 -5.50
C LYS A 7 19.06 2.73 -4.51
N GLN A 8 18.67 3.98 -4.78
CA GLN A 8 18.89 5.09 -3.85
C GLN A 8 18.13 4.88 -2.54
N LEU A 9 16.84 4.57 -2.61
CA LEU A 9 16.01 4.36 -1.41
C LEU A 9 16.46 3.12 -0.62
N ASN A 10 16.66 2.00 -1.31
CA ASN A 10 17.05 0.74 -0.70
C ASN A 10 18.44 0.83 -0.07
N GLY A 11 19.41 1.44 -0.75
CA GLY A 11 20.75 1.65 -0.21
C GLY A 11 20.80 2.64 0.96
N LEU A 12 19.88 3.62 1.04
CA LEU A 12 19.75 4.50 2.20
C LEU A 12 19.20 3.73 3.41
N THR A 13 18.18 2.90 3.21
CA THR A 13 17.55 2.12 4.28
C THR A 13 18.48 1.05 4.84
N ASP A 14 19.18 0.32 3.99
CA ASP A 14 20.15 -0.71 4.36
C ASP A 14 21.27 -0.18 5.28
N ARG A 15 21.65 1.09 5.13
CA ARG A 15 22.70 1.73 5.94
C ARG A 15 22.22 2.21 7.32
N HIS A 16 20.91 2.31 7.55
CA HIS A 16 20.34 2.95 8.74
C HIS A 16 19.33 2.02 9.43
N ARG A 17 19.81 1.25 10.42
CA ARG A 17 19.00 0.28 11.18
C ARG A 17 17.70 0.87 11.76
N ALA A 18 17.75 2.08 12.33
CA ALA A 18 16.54 2.71 12.89
C ALA A 18 15.49 3.04 11.81
N LEU A 19 15.95 3.45 10.62
CA LEU A 19 15.06 3.70 9.47
C LEU A 19 14.49 2.37 8.97
N GLU A 20 15.31 1.33 8.86
CA GLU A 20 14.86 -0.01 8.50
C GLU A 20 13.78 -0.53 9.45
N GLU A 21 13.99 -0.46 10.77
CA GLU A 21 13.01 -0.93 11.77
C GLU A 21 11.67 -0.19 11.68
N ILE A 22 11.70 1.15 11.48
CA ILE A 22 10.50 1.96 11.27
C ILE A 22 9.78 1.55 9.99
N LEU A 23 10.51 1.41 8.88
CA LEU A 23 9.92 1.06 7.59
C LEU A 23 9.38 -0.37 7.60
N ARG A 24 10.06 -1.30 8.27
CA ARG A 24 9.62 -2.69 8.45
C ARG A 24 8.26 -2.73 9.15
N PHE A 25 8.14 -2.02 10.27
CA PHE A 25 6.85 -1.85 10.96
C PHE A 25 5.76 -1.28 10.02
N ILE A 26 6.07 -0.22 9.27
CA ILE A 26 5.12 0.37 8.32
C ILE A 26 4.73 -0.62 7.21
N ALA A 27 5.67 -1.43 6.73
CA ALA A 27 5.47 -2.33 5.60
C ALA A 27 4.80 -3.66 5.96
N GLU A 28 5.02 -4.19 7.16
CA GLU A 28 4.42 -5.45 7.65
C GLU A 28 3.09 -5.19 8.34
N ASP A 29 3.00 -4.16 9.19
CA ASP A 29 1.80 -3.85 9.97
C ASP A 29 0.90 -2.78 9.32
N GLY A 30 1.31 -2.21 8.19
CA GLY A 30 0.59 -1.15 7.49
C GLY A 30 -0.88 -1.49 7.21
N GLN A 31 -1.17 -2.71 6.76
CA GLN A 31 -2.54 -3.16 6.52
C GLN A 31 -3.36 -3.28 7.80
N LEU A 32 -2.76 -3.71 8.91
CA LEU A 32 -3.44 -3.73 10.20
C LEU A 32 -3.82 -2.31 10.62
N LEU A 33 -2.98 -1.30 10.36
CA LEU A 33 -3.32 0.09 10.62
C LEU A 33 -4.55 0.55 9.81
N PHE A 34 -4.69 0.11 8.55
CA PHE A 34 -5.88 0.41 7.75
C PHE A 34 -7.13 -0.30 8.26
N LEU A 35 -7.02 -1.55 8.72
CA LEU A 35 -8.15 -2.26 9.34
C LEU A 35 -8.58 -1.60 10.65
N VAL A 36 -7.62 -1.21 11.49
CA VAL A 36 -7.87 -0.46 12.73
C VAL A 36 -8.49 0.89 12.41
N LEU A 37 -8.02 1.59 11.38
CA LEU A 37 -8.63 2.85 10.92
C LEU A 37 -10.08 2.65 10.51
N LEU A 38 -10.39 1.64 9.68
CA LEU A 38 -11.76 1.34 9.28
C LEU A 38 -12.63 1.02 10.50
N ALA A 39 -12.17 0.17 11.41
CA ALA A 39 -12.90 -0.15 12.64
C ALA A 39 -13.13 1.10 13.51
N ALA A 40 -12.09 1.91 13.73
CA ALA A 40 -12.19 3.14 14.50
C ALA A 40 -13.21 4.12 13.89
N LEU A 41 -13.19 4.30 12.57
CA LEU A 41 -14.17 5.14 11.87
C LEU A 41 -15.59 4.56 11.91
N PHE A 42 -15.75 3.24 11.86
CA PHE A 42 -17.05 2.58 11.93
C PHE A 42 -17.72 2.74 13.31
N PHE A 43 -16.94 2.61 14.38
CA PHE A 43 -17.40 2.71 15.77
C PHE A 43 -17.34 4.13 16.35
N ALA A 44 -16.74 5.09 15.64
CA ALA A 44 -16.67 6.47 16.07
C ALA A 44 -18.06 7.09 16.30
N ARG A 45 -18.15 7.94 17.32
CA ARG A 45 -19.38 8.67 17.68
C ARG A 45 -19.53 9.96 16.85
N GLY A 46 -20.63 10.70 17.09
CA GLY A 46 -20.93 11.94 16.38
C GLY A 46 -21.30 11.70 14.92
N LYS A 47 -20.73 12.49 14.01
CA LYS A 47 -21.02 12.42 12.56
C LYS A 47 -20.75 11.05 11.92
N TRP A 48 -19.84 10.26 12.51
CA TRP A 48 -19.48 8.91 12.07
C TRP A 48 -20.53 7.84 12.42
N ARG A 49 -21.44 8.14 13.36
CA ARG A 49 -22.56 7.23 13.70
C ARG A 49 -23.65 7.22 12.62
N SER A 50 -23.65 8.20 11.71
CA SER A 50 -24.66 8.28 10.65
C SER A 50 -24.59 7.05 9.73
N ARG A 51 -25.74 6.61 9.23
CA ARG A 51 -25.83 5.48 8.29
C ARG A 51 -24.94 5.70 7.06
N ASN A 52 -24.90 6.94 6.55
CA ASN A 52 -24.09 7.31 5.40
C ASN A 52 -22.58 7.20 5.68
N ALA A 53 -22.11 7.60 6.86
CA ALA A 53 -20.70 7.45 7.24
C ALA A 53 -20.30 5.98 7.35
N ARG A 54 -21.14 5.15 8.00
CA ARG A 54 -20.89 3.70 8.10
C ARG A 54 -20.91 3.00 6.75
N HIS A 55 -21.87 3.32 5.88
CA HIS A 55 -21.87 2.83 4.50
C HIS A 55 -20.59 3.25 3.77
N GLY A 56 -20.07 4.46 4.01
CA GLY A 56 -18.80 4.91 3.43
C GLY A 56 -17.60 4.09 3.88
N VAL A 57 -17.53 3.75 5.17
CA VAL A 57 -16.45 2.89 5.72
C VAL A 57 -16.54 1.47 5.16
N VAL A 58 -17.75 0.91 5.08
CA VAL A 58 -17.97 -0.41 4.49
C VAL A 58 -17.61 -0.42 3.01
N ALA A 59 -18.03 0.61 2.26
CA ALA A 59 -17.67 0.79 0.86
C ALA A 59 -16.14 0.84 0.68
N ALA A 60 -15.41 1.58 1.52
CA ALA A 60 -13.95 1.62 1.47
C ALA A 60 -13.30 0.24 1.67
N GLY A 61 -13.87 -0.60 2.55
CA GLY A 61 -13.44 -1.99 2.69
C GLY A 61 -13.67 -2.81 1.42
N PHE A 62 -14.84 -2.67 0.79
CA PHE A 62 -15.13 -3.32 -0.50
C PHE A 62 -14.24 -2.81 -1.64
N SER A 63 -13.91 -1.52 -1.68
CA SER A 63 -12.95 -0.97 -2.64
C SER A 63 -11.57 -1.61 -2.48
N ALA A 64 -11.13 -1.88 -1.25
CA ALA A 64 -9.89 -2.60 -0.98
C ALA A 64 -9.93 -4.04 -1.50
N LEU A 65 -11.02 -4.76 -1.23
CA LEU A 65 -11.22 -6.12 -1.72
C LEU A 65 -11.24 -6.18 -3.26
N LEU A 66 -11.91 -5.21 -3.90
CA LEU A 66 -11.93 -5.08 -5.35
C LEU A 66 -10.53 -4.80 -5.90
N ALA A 67 -9.80 -3.85 -5.31
CA ALA A 67 -8.44 -3.50 -5.72
C ALA A 67 -7.50 -4.70 -5.61
N LEU A 68 -7.55 -5.44 -4.50
CA LEU A 68 -6.75 -6.65 -4.29
C LEU A 68 -7.13 -7.77 -5.27
N GLY A 69 -8.43 -7.99 -5.52
CA GLY A 69 -8.87 -8.98 -6.49
C GLY A 69 -8.39 -8.67 -7.91
N VAL A 70 -8.44 -7.39 -8.32
CA VAL A 70 -7.92 -6.97 -9.63
C VAL A 70 -6.38 -7.04 -9.66
N ALA A 71 -5.70 -6.66 -8.58
CA ALA A 71 -4.24 -6.74 -8.48
C ALA A 71 -3.75 -8.18 -8.66
N GLN A 72 -4.39 -9.12 -7.99
CA GLN A 72 -4.12 -10.56 -8.11
C GLN A 72 -4.39 -11.08 -9.52
N LEU A 73 -5.46 -10.63 -10.17
CA LEU A 73 -5.72 -10.96 -11.57
C LEU A 73 -4.60 -10.43 -12.48
N VAL A 74 -4.16 -9.19 -12.29
CA VAL A 74 -3.07 -8.61 -13.08
C VAL A 74 -1.76 -9.37 -12.84
N ALA A 75 -1.43 -9.68 -11.58
CA ALA A 75 -0.24 -10.45 -11.22
C ALA A 75 -0.26 -11.85 -11.87
N SER A 76 -1.43 -12.49 -11.97
CA SER A 76 -1.56 -13.79 -12.65
C SER A 76 -1.29 -13.74 -14.16
N LEU A 77 -1.43 -12.56 -14.77
CA LEU A 77 -1.24 -12.32 -16.20
C LEU A 77 0.12 -11.69 -16.53
N TRP A 78 0.76 -11.05 -15.55
CA TRP A 78 2.02 -10.32 -15.70
C TRP A 78 3.01 -10.76 -14.64
N ASP A 79 3.90 -11.67 -15.02
CA ASP A 79 4.98 -12.15 -14.16
C ASP A 79 6.17 -11.18 -14.19
N ARG A 80 6.10 -10.12 -13.37
CA ARG A 80 7.21 -9.16 -13.21
C ARG A 80 8.14 -9.67 -12.09
N PRO A 81 9.42 -9.94 -12.38
CA PRO A 81 10.38 -10.32 -11.34
C PRO A 81 10.57 -9.18 -10.33
N ARG A 82 10.78 -9.52 -9.07
CA ARG A 82 11.03 -8.53 -8.01
C ARG A 82 12.45 -7.97 -8.08
N PRO A 83 12.73 -6.80 -7.46
CA PRO A 83 14.08 -6.21 -7.50
C PRO A 83 15.19 -7.16 -7.07
N TYR A 84 14.97 -7.95 -6.02
CA TYR A 84 15.95 -8.90 -5.49
C TYR A 84 16.16 -10.14 -6.38
N GLU A 85 15.20 -10.48 -7.24
CA GLU A 85 15.32 -11.56 -8.22
C GLU A 85 16.04 -11.08 -9.48
N ALA A 86 15.66 -9.90 -9.98
CA ALA A 86 16.21 -9.36 -11.22
C ALA A 86 17.63 -8.78 -11.07
N HIS A 87 18.00 -8.31 -9.87
CA HIS A 87 19.29 -7.66 -9.60
C HIS A 87 20.00 -8.25 -8.36
N PRO A 88 20.39 -9.54 -8.41
CA PRO A 88 21.07 -10.20 -7.30
C PRO A 88 22.40 -9.49 -6.99
N GLY A 89 22.62 -9.15 -5.72
CA GLY A 89 23.82 -8.46 -5.24
C GLY A 89 23.78 -6.93 -5.34
N GLU A 90 22.76 -6.35 -5.98
CA GLU A 90 22.51 -4.90 -5.98
C GLU A 90 21.24 -4.50 -5.24
N ALA A 91 20.25 -5.40 -5.20
CA ALA A 91 19.02 -5.23 -4.45
C ALA A 91 19.12 -5.92 -3.09
N HIS A 92 18.90 -5.16 -2.02
CA HIS A 92 18.95 -5.66 -0.66
C HIS A 92 17.52 -5.90 -0.17
N LEU A 93 17.14 -7.17 -0.09
CA LEU A 93 15.84 -7.56 0.45
C LEU A 93 15.91 -7.55 1.98
N LEU A 94 15.16 -6.64 2.61
CA LEU A 94 15.14 -6.43 4.06
C LEU A 94 13.91 -7.05 4.73
N LEU A 95 13.06 -7.73 3.96
CA LEU A 95 11.85 -8.43 4.40
C LEU A 95 11.89 -9.91 3.96
N PRO A 96 11.04 -10.80 4.51
CA PRO A 96 10.89 -12.15 3.97
C PRO A 96 10.50 -12.12 2.48
N PRO A 97 11.10 -12.99 1.63
CA PRO A 97 10.76 -13.05 0.22
C PRO A 97 9.32 -13.50 0.00
N SER A 98 8.67 -13.01 -1.06
CA SER A 98 7.34 -13.42 -1.49
C SER A 98 7.46 -14.14 -2.84
N PRO A 99 6.71 -15.23 -3.05
CA PRO A 99 6.67 -15.93 -4.33
C PRO A 99 5.82 -15.21 -5.38
N ASP A 100 5.09 -14.16 -5.00
CA ASP A 100 4.14 -13.48 -5.87
C ASP A 100 4.85 -12.47 -6.79
N PRO A 101 4.34 -12.24 -8.01
CA PRO A 101 4.87 -11.23 -8.92
C PRO A 101 4.98 -9.83 -8.30
N SER A 102 5.89 -9.02 -8.83
CA SER A 102 6.15 -7.68 -8.29
C SER A 102 5.06 -6.67 -8.63
N PHE A 103 4.40 -6.79 -9.79
CA PHE A 103 3.42 -5.81 -10.28
C PHE A 103 1.99 -6.35 -10.29
N PRO A 104 0.99 -5.54 -9.89
CA PRO A 104 1.11 -4.30 -9.12
C PRO A 104 1.35 -4.60 -7.64
N SER A 105 1.72 -3.60 -6.84
CA SER A 105 1.84 -3.82 -5.40
C SER A 105 0.48 -3.91 -4.72
N ASP A 106 0.14 -5.08 -4.15
CA ASP A 106 -1.09 -5.31 -3.39
C ASP A 106 -1.22 -4.40 -2.17
N HIS A 107 -0.11 -4.14 -1.47
CA HIS A 107 -0.10 -3.26 -0.29
C HIS A 107 -0.50 -1.84 -0.69
N ALA A 108 0.05 -1.34 -1.81
CA ALA A 108 -0.32 -0.03 -2.35
C ALA A 108 -1.77 -0.04 -2.86
N ALA A 109 -2.20 -1.08 -3.58
CA ALA A 109 -3.56 -1.20 -4.10
C ALA A 109 -4.62 -1.14 -3.00
N GLY A 110 -4.49 -1.98 -1.97
CA GLY A 110 -5.42 -1.98 -0.84
C GLY A 110 -5.40 -0.68 -0.04
N ALA A 111 -4.20 -0.15 0.28
CA ALA A 111 -4.05 1.06 1.07
C ALA A 111 -4.64 2.30 0.36
N TYR A 112 -4.35 2.47 -0.93
CA TYR A 112 -4.88 3.59 -1.70
C TYR A 112 -6.37 3.47 -1.98
N ALA A 113 -6.90 2.25 -2.16
CA ALA A 113 -8.35 2.04 -2.28
C ALA A 113 -9.09 2.54 -1.03
N ILE A 114 -8.62 2.15 0.15
CA ILE A 114 -9.21 2.60 1.42
C ILE A 114 -9.04 4.12 1.56
N ALA A 115 -7.83 4.64 1.35
CA ALA A 115 -7.52 6.04 1.56
C ALA A 115 -8.34 6.96 0.66
N VAL A 116 -8.44 6.65 -0.63
CA VAL A 116 -9.22 7.43 -1.61
C VAL A 116 -10.72 7.32 -1.33
N ALA A 117 -11.23 6.12 -1.02
CA ALA A 117 -12.66 5.95 -0.70
C ALA A 117 -13.07 6.77 0.55
N ILE A 118 -12.21 6.82 1.57
CA ILE A 118 -12.42 7.67 2.74
C ILE A 118 -12.30 9.16 2.36
N LEU A 119 -11.33 9.54 1.53
CA LEU A 119 -11.11 10.92 1.10
C LEU A 119 -12.34 11.53 0.41
N LEU A 120 -12.97 10.77 -0.48
CA LEU A 120 -14.14 11.20 -1.24
C LEU A 120 -15.33 11.57 -0.33
N ARG A 121 -15.41 11.00 0.87
CA ARG A 121 -16.51 11.24 1.83
C ARG A 121 -16.10 12.11 3.01
N HIS A 122 -14.85 12.01 3.44
CA HIS A 122 -14.31 12.59 4.66
C HIS A 122 -12.87 13.08 4.45
N ARG A 123 -12.74 14.27 3.84
CA ARG A 123 -11.46 14.89 3.45
C ARG A 123 -10.35 14.81 4.51
N LYS A 124 -10.61 15.16 5.76
CA LYS A 124 -9.58 15.13 6.83
C LYS A 124 -9.08 13.70 7.11
N ALA A 125 -9.99 12.74 7.26
CA ALA A 125 -9.61 11.34 7.52
C ALA A 125 -8.93 10.71 6.30
N GLY A 126 -9.39 11.04 5.09
CA GLY A 126 -8.79 10.55 3.86
C GLY A 126 -7.39 11.09 3.60
N VAL A 127 -7.10 12.36 3.94
CA VAL A 127 -5.72 12.89 3.85
C VAL A 127 -4.78 12.13 4.78
N VAL A 128 -5.20 11.86 6.02
CA VAL A 128 -4.41 11.03 6.94
C VAL A 128 -4.20 9.63 6.38
N ALA A 129 -5.26 9.00 5.87
CA ALA A 129 -5.18 7.69 5.25
C ALA A 129 -4.25 7.66 4.02
N LEU A 130 -4.25 8.72 3.20
CA LEU A 130 -3.36 8.85 2.05
C LEU A 130 -1.90 9.00 2.46
N ILE A 131 -1.62 9.76 3.52
CA ILE A 131 -0.26 9.86 4.06
C ILE A 131 0.21 8.48 4.51
N LEU A 132 -0.61 7.73 5.24
CA LEU A 132 -0.30 6.36 5.65
C LEU A 132 -0.09 5.44 4.42
N ALA A 133 -0.92 5.55 3.38
CA ALA A 133 -0.80 4.75 2.16
C ALA A 133 0.51 5.03 1.42
N THR A 134 0.91 6.30 1.35
CA THR A 134 2.19 6.73 0.78
C THR A 134 3.36 6.20 1.58
N LEU A 135 3.29 6.23 2.93
CA LEU A 135 4.34 5.68 3.79
C LEU A 135 4.49 4.18 3.56
N VAL A 136 3.39 3.43 3.47
CA VAL A 136 3.41 2.00 3.13
C VAL A 136 4.07 1.78 1.76
N ALA A 137 3.63 2.50 0.72
CA ALA A 137 4.19 2.40 -0.62
C ALA A 137 5.71 2.66 -0.65
N VAL A 138 6.17 3.73 0.00
CA VAL A 138 7.60 4.06 0.09
C VAL A 138 8.36 2.98 0.84
N ALA A 139 7.83 2.47 1.96
CA ALA A 139 8.45 1.41 2.74
C ALA A 139 8.63 0.12 1.92
N ARG A 140 7.65 -0.25 1.08
CA ARG A 140 7.74 -1.43 0.19
C ARG A 140 8.90 -1.32 -0.81
N VAL A 141 9.15 -0.12 -1.34
CA VAL A 141 10.28 0.12 -2.25
C VAL A 141 11.60 0.11 -1.49
N ALA A 142 11.66 0.86 -0.39
CA ALA A 142 12.86 1.03 0.43
C ALA A 142 13.36 -0.30 1.05
N LEU A 143 12.45 -1.22 1.41
CA LEU A 143 12.81 -2.53 1.96
C LEU A 143 13.11 -3.61 0.92
N GLY A 144 13.11 -3.24 -0.37
CA GLY A 144 13.57 -4.15 -1.42
C GLY A 144 12.49 -4.99 -2.09
N THR A 145 11.21 -4.83 -1.74
CA THR A 145 10.15 -5.76 -2.18
C THR A 145 9.50 -5.40 -3.51
N HIS A 146 9.52 -4.13 -3.90
CA HIS A 146 8.85 -3.59 -5.09
C HIS A 146 9.65 -2.46 -5.73
N TYR A 147 9.44 -2.25 -7.03
CA TYR A 147 9.88 -1.06 -7.74
C TYR A 147 8.92 0.13 -7.51
N PRO A 148 9.37 1.38 -7.67
CA PRO A 148 8.51 2.56 -7.68
C PRO A 148 7.30 2.44 -8.61
N THR A 149 7.46 1.88 -9.81
CA THR A 149 6.32 1.70 -10.73
C THR A 149 5.30 0.67 -10.25
N ASP A 150 5.68 -0.33 -9.44
CA ASP A 150 4.73 -1.30 -8.88
C ASP A 150 3.80 -0.65 -7.87
N VAL A 151 4.35 0.22 -7.02
CA VAL A 151 3.57 0.93 -6.00
C VAL A 151 2.74 2.05 -6.63
N LEU A 152 3.22 2.69 -7.70
CA LEU A 152 2.41 3.65 -8.48
C LEU A 152 1.26 2.95 -9.22
N GLY A 153 1.52 1.78 -9.82
CA GLY A 153 0.48 0.95 -10.45
C GLY A 153 -0.58 0.50 -9.45
N GLY A 154 -0.14 0.02 -8.27
CA GLY A 154 -1.04 -0.32 -7.17
C GLY A 154 -1.83 0.90 -6.69
N ALA A 155 -1.19 2.05 -6.48
CA ALA A 155 -1.86 3.28 -6.05
C ALA A 155 -2.94 3.73 -7.05
N ALA A 156 -2.63 3.69 -8.35
CA ALA A 156 -3.59 4.02 -9.40
C ALA A 156 -4.78 3.03 -9.43
N LEU A 157 -4.50 1.73 -9.36
CA LEU A 157 -5.52 0.70 -9.30
C LEU A 157 -6.45 0.88 -8.09
N GLY A 158 -5.88 1.11 -6.91
CA GLY A 158 -6.63 1.36 -5.69
C GLY A 158 -7.51 2.61 -5.80
N ALA A 159 -6.96 3.71 -6.31
CA ALA A 159 -7.71 4.94 -6.53
C ALA A 159 -8.90 4.75 -7.48
N VAL A 160 -8.73 3.97 -8.55
CA VAL A 160 -9.82 3.62 -9.49
C VAL A 160 -10.86 2.73 -8.82
N ALA A 161 -10.45 1.71 -8.05
CA ALA A 161 -11.37 0.83 -7.33
C ALA A 161 -12.22 1.58 -6.30
N ALA A 162 -11.71 2.69 -5.74
CA ALA A 162 -12.46 3.55 -4.83
C ALA A 162 -13.58 4.37 -5.50
N LEU A 163 -13.60 4.43 -6.83
CA LEU A 163 -14.63 5.13 -7.62
C LEU A 163 -15.78 4.22 -8.08
N ALA A 164 -15.64 2.91 -7.93
CA ALA A 164 -16.66 1.91 -8.24
C ALA A 164 -17.70 1.81 -7.11
#